data_AF-A0A256WMR0-F1
#
_entry.id   AF-A0A256WMR0-F1
#
_cell.length_a   1.000
_cell.length_b   1.000
_cell.length_c   1.000
_cell.angle_alpha   90.00
_cell.angle_beta   90.00
_cell.angle_gamma   90.00
#
_symmetry.space_group_name_H-M   'P 1'
#
loop_
_entity.id
_entity.type
_entity.pdbx_description
1 polymer ?
#
loop_
_entity_poly.entity_id
_entity_poly.type
_entity_poly.pdbx_seq_one_letter_code
_entity_poly.pdbx_strand_id
1 'polypeptide(L)'
;MSQATKTIGAGFRALGGASMASFTLEFLSQSGHRHAGTTETIVVPYAEMGRDSRCAIKFEASETTVSRKHASISSDNGQYFISPLSQTNQTFVNGMPINGRTSLSNGSEIQLSSSGPRMRFLAVQTQTSGIGMTQRLQMFASQSLRPYKTAVTSLAILLVLITTGMGYFVWQGQEKIEILTAESALTKAEFEKQLAAQKVDKKAQQALASNLTKIEKQLKQTNAKLEKEAKANEKLRKQVVLDENVKKTLEEYEDDVYFISMTKLIYSQFGEIHVIENVGSGTGFLLNDGKFITALHVAEPWYFPDTRGDYILNALKTQGGLVEMTLVATSPSGKTMTFSSNDFHYNESALNKRKIDYDGEEYLVRINGNNTWGADWAWIQTQFKGKIVPDPELSVKMEDNDKVYVVGYTFGLSNQSAEELNPLHSTMTIAQNGLTKGVIKVSGRSFDSGNSGGPVFAMNKKGQLVNIGIVSHGQKVVGGIVPISNIR
;
A
#
# COMPACT_ATOMS: atom_id res chain seq x y z
N MET A 1 -31.04 36.30 -26.66
CA MET A 1 -32.40 36.54 -26.15
C MET A 1 -32.75 38.01 -26.32
N SER A 2 -33.88 38.31 -26.93
CA SER A 2 -34.23 39.66 -27.40
C SER A 2 -34.66 40.58 -26.24
N GLN A 3 -34.54 41.89 -26.44
CA GLN A 3 -34.91 42.91 -25.45
C GLN A 3 -36.42 42.88 -25.08
N ALA A 4 -37.27 42.30 -25.93
CA ALA A 4 -38.69 42.07 -25.64
C ALA A 4 -38.92 41.00 -24.54
N THR A 5 -38.00 40.04 -24.40
CA THR A 5 -38.04 39.03 -23.32
C THR A 5 -37.72 39.64 -21.94
N LYS A 6 -37.01 40.78 -21.89
CA LYS A 6 -36.72 41.50 -20.63
C LYS A 6 -37.90 42.33 -20.12
N THR A 7 -38.76 42.83 -21.01
CA THR A 7 -39.93 43.66 -20.64
C THR A 7 -41.13 42.82 -20.20
N ILE A 8 -41.40 41.67 -20.86
CA ILE A 8 -42.45 40.73 -20.44
C ILE A 8 -42.08 40.07 -19.11
N GLY A 9 -40.80 39.74 -18.91
CA GLY A 9 -40.27 39.25 -17.64
C GLY A 9 -40.30 40.28 -16.51
N ALA A 10 -40.32 41.58 -16.81
CA ALA A 10 -40.48 42.65 -15.82
C ALA A 10 -41.96 42.82 -15.40
N GLY A 11 -42.92 42.67 -16.32
CA GLY A 11 -44.35 42.66 -16.02
C GLY A 11 -44.77 41.52 -15.09
N PHE A 12 -44.22 40.32 -15.30
CA PHE A 12 -44.44 39.18 -14.39
C PHE A 12 -43.73 39.32 -13.03
N ARG A 13 -42.58 40.02 -12.96
CA ARG A 13 -41.90 40.30 -11.67
C ARG A 13 -42.57 41.39 -10.84
N ALA A 14 -43.21 42.37 -11.47
CA ALA A 14 -44.01 43.39 -10.79
C ALA A 14 -45.30 42.81 -10.15
N LEU A 15 -45.83 41.72 -10.73
CA LEU A 15 -46.90 40.92 -10.11
C LEU A 15 -46.41 40.10 -8.90
N GLY A 16 -45.09 39.85 -8.79
CA GLY A 16 -44.47 39.02 -7.75
C GLY A 16 -43.85 39.76 -6.55
N GLY A 17 -44.05 41.08 -6.41
CA GLY A 17 -43.69 41.81 -5.19
C GLY A 17 -42.22 42.22 -5.01
N ALA A 18 -41.39 42.17 -6.06
CA ALA A 18 -40.00 42.64 -6.00
C ALA A 18 -39.91 44.18 -6.10
N SER A 19 -39.10 44.81 -5.25
CA SER A 19 -38.82 46.25 -5.29
C SER A 19 -38.08 46.62 -6.59
N MET A 20 -38.69 47.48 -7.42
CA MET A 20 -38.06 47.98 -8.64
C MET A 20 -37.41 49.34 -8.38
N ALA A 21 -36.20 49.54 -8.92
CA ALA A 21 -35.60 50.87 -8.91
C ALA A 21 -36.47 51.83 -9.72
N SER A 22 -36.88 52.93 -9.11
CA SER A 22 -37.59 54.03 -9.74
C SER A 22 -36.76 55.31 -9.62
N PHE A 23 -36.99 56.26 -10.50
CA PHE A 23 -36.45 57.61 -10.37
C PHE A 23 -37.42 58.61 -10.97
N THR A 24 -37.36 59.85 -10.51
CA THR A 24 -38.23 60.93 -10.99
C THR A 24 -37.39 61.96 -11.71
N LEU A 25 -37.89 62.45 -12.85
CA LEU A 25 -37.32 63.59 -13.55
C LEU A 25 -38.26 64.78 -13.40
N GLU A 26 -37.74 65.86 -12.82
CA GLU A 26 -38.42 67.16 -12.77
C GLU A 26 -37.96 67.99 -13.96
N PHE A 27 -38.85 68.36 -14.87
CA PHE A 27 -38.52 69.14 -16.05
C PHE A 27 -38.32 70.60 -15.66
N LEU A 28 -37.11 71.15 -15.86
CA LEU A 28 -36.78 72.54 -15.55
C LEU A 28 -37.06 73.50 -16.70
N SER A 29 -37.13 72.97 -17.93
CA SER A 29 -37.52 73.72 -19.13
C SER A 29 -38.77 73.11 -19.75
N GLN A 30 -39.52 73.92 -20.49
CA GLN A 30 -40.66 73.42 -21.26
C GLN A 30 -40.19 72.43 -22.35
N SER A 31 -40.83 71.27 -22.40
CA SER A 31 -40.52 70.17 -23.32
C SER A 31 -41.81 69.55 -23.85
N GLY A 32 -42.18 69.88 -25.08
CA GLY A 32 -43.49 69.50 -25.65
C GLY A 32 -44.66 70.01 -24.80
N HIS A 33 -45.49 69.08 -24.33
CA HIS A 33 -46.62 69.35 -23.43
C HIS A 33 -46.22 69.41 -21.94
N ARG A 34 -44.95 69.19 -21.60
CA ARG A 34 -44.46 69.24 -20.22
C ARG A 34 -44.01 70.66 -19.90
N HIS A 35 -44.66 71.29 -18.92
CA HIS A 35 -44.27 72.59 -18.41
C HIS A 35 -43.10 72.47 -17.41
N ALA A 36 -42.35 73.55 -17.22
CA ALA A 36 -41.33 73.62 -16.18
C ALA A 36 -41.98 73.36 -14.80
N GLY A 37 -41.40 72.48 -13.99
CA GLY A 37 -41.91 72.01 -12.71
C GLY A 37 -42.71 70.70 -12.77
N THR A 38 -43.02 70.17 -13.96
CA THR A 38 -43.66 68.85 -14.08
C THR A 38 -42.69 67.72 -13.70
N THR A 39 -43.18 66.71 -12.97
CA THR A 39 -42.40 65.54 -12.56
C THR A 39 -42.92 64.27 -13.22
N GLU A 40 -42.03 63.44 -13.75
CA GLU A 40 -42.35 62.13 -14.34
C GLU A 40 -41.55 61.03 -13.64
N THR A 41 -42.25 60.05 -13.04
CA THR A 41 -41.62 58.91 -12.36
C THR A 41 -41.50 57.72 -13.31
N ILE A 42 -40.29 57.20 -13.44
CA ILE A 42 -39.95 56.07 -14.31
C ILE A 42 -39.59 54.86 -13.44
N VAL A 43 -40.25 53.73 -13.67
CA VAL A 43 -40.11 52.49 -12.87
C VAL A 43 -39.45 51.38 -13.70
N VAL A 44 -38.19 51.57 -14.07
CA VAL A 44 -37.36 50.57 -14.76
C VAL A 44 -35.88 50.73 -14.38
N PRO A 45 -35.08 49.65 -14.36
CA PRO A 45 -33.64 49.71 -14.05
C PRO A 45 -32.81 50.35 -15.18
N TYR A 46 -33.37 50.52 -16.38
CA TYR A 46 -32.73 51.16 -17.52
C TYR A 46 -33.79 51.90 -18.34
N ALA A 47 -33.56 53.18 -18.59
CA ALA A 47 -34.45 54.03 -19.37
C ALA A 47 -33.65 54.82 -20.41
N GLU A 48 -34.06 54.73 -21.68
CA GLU A 48 -33.53 55.57 -22.74
C GLU A 48 -34.38 56.82 -22.90
N MET A 49 -33.73 57.93 -23.22
CA MET A 49 -34.38 59.21 -23.46
C MET A 49 -33.96 59.79 -24.81
N GLY A 50 -34.94 60.29 -25.56
CA GLY A 50 -34.75 60.78 -26.92
C GLY A 50 -36.07 60.92 -27.67
N ARG A 51 -36.00 61.26 -28.96
CA ARG A 51 -37.18 61.46 -29.82
C ARG A 51 -37.77 60.18 -30.42
N ASP A 52 -37.07 59.05 -30.35
CA ASP A 52 -37.57 57.76 -30.85
C ASP A 52 -38.78 57.33 -29.99
N SER A 53 -39.84 56.83 -30.63
CA SER A 53 -41.07 56.38 -29.95
C SER A 53 -40.85 55.22 -28.99
N ARG A 54 -39.69 54.55 -29.07
CA ARG A 54 -39.29 53.46 -28.19
C ARG A 54 -38.51 53.92 -26.95
N CYS A 55 -38.17 55.20 -26.83
CA CYS A 55 -37.55 55.74 -25.61
C CYS A 55 -38.58 55.78 -24.47
N ALA A 56 -38.17 55.39 -23.26
CA ALA A 56 -39.03 55.44 -22.09
C ALA A 56 -39.40 56.89 -21.74
N ILE A 57 -38.45 57.82 -21.93
CA ILE A 57 -38.69 59.25 -21.81
C ILE A 57 -38.64 59.84 -23.22
N LYS A 58 -39.83 60.03 -23.79
CA LYS A 58 -39.98 60.51 -25.16
C LYS A 58 -40.05 62.04 -25.19
N PHE A 59 -39.20 62.59 -26.04
CA PHE A 59 -39.20 64.00 -26.46
C PHE A 59 -39.95 64.17 -27.78
N GLU A 60 -40.60 65.32 -27.96
CA GLU A 60 -41.41 65.59 -29.15
C GLU A 60 -40.55 65.76 -30.40
N ALA A 61 -41.15 65.52 -31.56
CA ALA A 61 -40.44 65.67 -32.84
C ALA A 61 -40.01 67.12 -33.12
N SER A 62 -40.57 68.11 -32.41
CA SER A 62 -40.16 69.52 -32.49
C SER A 62 -38.82 69.83 -31.82
N GLU A 63 -38.35 68.98 -30.90
CA GLU A 63 -37.10 69.19 -30.16
C GLU A 63 -35.90 68.66 -30.97
N THR A 64 -35.58 69.34 -32.07
CA THR A 64 -34.58 68.91 -33.08
C THR A 64 -33.17 68.74 -32.55
N THR A 65 -32.83 69.40 -31.43
CA THR A 65 -31.52 69.28 -30.77
C THR A 65 -31.37 67.97 -29.99
N VAL A 66 -32.48 67.31 -29.63
CA VAL A 66 -32.48 66.01 -28.98
C VAL A 66 -32.40 64.92 -30.05
N SER A 67 -31.52 63.93 -29.85
CA SER A 67 -31.33 62.85 -30.82
C SER A 67 -32.44 61.80 -30.66
N ARG A 68 -32.63 60.94 -31.67
CA ARG A 68 -33.58 59.82 -31.59
C ARG A 68 -33.36 58.97 -30.33
N LYS A 69 -32.10 58.66 -30.01
CA LYS A 69 -31.65 58.16 -28.71
C LYS A 69 -30.52 59.08 -28.26
N HIS A 70 -30.73 59.84 -27.19
CA HIS A 70 -29.81 60.91 -26.81
C HIS A 70 -29.00 60.57 -25.56
N ALA A 71 -29.64 60.03 -24.54
CA ALA A 71 -28.96 59.53 -23.34
C ALA A 71 -29.72 58.33 -22.76
N SER A 72 -29.10 57.62 -21.84
CA SER A 72 -29.77 56.62 -21.01
C SER A 72 -29.41 56.79 -19.54
N ILE A 73 -30.38 56.49 -18.68
CA ILE A 73 -30.19 56.36 -17.24
C ILE A 73 -30.28 54.89 -16.87
N SER A 74 -29.28 54.39 -16.16
CA SER A 74 -29.26 53.04 -15.61
C SER A 74 -29.13 53.08 -14.09
N SER A 75 -29.80 52.15 -13.41
CA SER A 75 -29.64 51.88 -11.99
C SER A 75 -28.82 50.60 -11.84
N ASP A 76 -27.71 50.70 -11.11
CA ASP A 76 -26.78 49.61 -10.85
C ASP A 76 -26.41 49.63 -9.35
N ASN A 77 -26.76 48.55 -8.64
CA ASN A 77 -26.56 48.40 -7.18
C ASN A 77 -27.04 49.61 -6.34
N GLY A 78 -28.17 50.21 -6.71
CA GLY A 78 -28.77 51.34 -5.99
C GLY A 78 -28.15 52.71 -6.31
N GLN A 79 -27.17 52.76 -7.21
CA GLN A 79 -26.62 54.00 -7.77
C GLN A 79 -27.11 54.22 -9.20
N TYR A 80 -27.31 55.49 -9.57
CA TYR A 80 -27.75 55.86 -10.90
C TYR A 80 -26.58 56.37 -11.73
N PHE A 81 -26.59 56.04 -13.01
CA PHE A 81 -25.60 56.46 -13.98
C PHE A 81 -26.29 56.98 -15.23
N ILE A 82 -25.76 58.06 -15.79
CA ILE A 82 -26.17 58.58 -17.09
C ILE A 82 -25.10 58.28 -18.12
N SER A 83 -25.49 57.80 -19.29
CA SER A 83 -24.60 57.54 -20.42
C SER A 83 -25.06 58.32 -21.65
N PRO A 84 -24.21 59.15 -22.28
CA PRO A 84 -24.55 59.81 -23.53
C PRO A 84 -24.63 58.77 -24.66
N LEU A 85 -25.70 58.83 -25.46
CA LEU A 85 -25.92 57.99 -26.64
C LEU A 85 -25.93 58.81 -27.95
N SER A 86 -26.02 60.14 -27.85
CA SER A 86 -25.97 61.03 -29.00
C SER A 86 -24.55 61.15 -29.56
N GLN A 87 -24.45 61.15 -30.89
CA GLN A 87 -23.21 61.47 -31.62
C GLN A 87 -23.20 62.92 -32.13
N THR A 88 -24.34 63.64 -32.05
CA THR A 88 -24.51 64.95 -32.69
C THR A 88 -24.45 66.10 -31.70
N ASN A 89 -25.11 65.96 -30.55
CA ASN A 89 -25.16 67.00 -29.51
C ASN A 89 -24.80 66.36 -28.17
N GLN A 90 -24.00 67.04 -27.37
CA GLN A 90 -23.50 66.50 -26.11
C GLN A 90 -24.58 66.54 -25.02
N THR A 91 -24.51 65.59 -24.09
CA THR A 91 -25.27 65.62 -22.83
C THR A 91 -24.44 66.35 -21.79
N PHE A 92 -25.08 67.20 -21.01
CA PHE A 92 -24.44 67.93 -19.91
C PHE A 92 -25.03 67.46 -18.58
N VAL A 93 -24.18 67.32 -17.57
CA VAL A 93 -24.58 67.08 -16.18
C VAL A 93 -24.03 68.24 -15.34
N ASN A 94 -24.91 68.96 -14.65
CA ASN A 94 -24.59 70.15 -13.87
C ASN A 94 -23.78 71.19 -14.68
N GLY A 95 -24.14 71.39 -15.95
CA GLY A 95 -23.49 72.33 -16.87
C GLY A 95 -22.19 71.83 -17.52
N MET A 96 -21.68 70.67 -17.13
CA MET A 96 -20.45 70.09 -17.69
C MET A 96 -20.76 69.01 -18.74
N PRO A 97 -20.14 69.04 -19.94
CA PRO A 97 -20.36 68.00 -20.95
C PRO A 97 -19.78 66.66 -20.50
N ILE A 98 -20.51 65.58 -20.76
CA ILE A 98 -20.07 64.20 -20.47
C ILE A 98 -19.81 63.43 -21.76
N ASN A 99 -18.69 62.70 -21.80
CA ASN A 99 -18.28 61.87 -22.95
C ASN A 99 -18.41 60.36 -22.68
N GLY A 100 -18.92 59.97 -21.51
CA GLY A 100 -19.05 58.57 -21.09
C GLY A 100 -19.98 58.41 -19.89
N ARG A 101 -20.11 57.16 -19.42
CA ARG A 101 -20.94 56.80 -18.27
C ARG A 101 -20.50 57.59 -17.03
N THR A 102 -21.39 58.43 -16.50
CA THR A 102 -21.14 59.34 -15.37
C THR A 102 -22.13 59.05 -14.24
N SER A 103 -21.67 59.07 -12.98
CA SER A 103 -22.56 58.89 -11.83
C SER A 103 -23.54 60.05 -11.69
N LEU A 104 -24.80 59.75 -11.38
CA LEU A 104 -25.88 60.72 -11.29
C LEU A 104 -26.44 60.74 -9.86
N SER A 105 -26.15 61.82 -9.14
CA SER A 105 -26.62 62.03 -7.77
C SER A 105 -28.00 62.68 -7.73
N ASN A 106 -28.72 62.50 -6.62
CA ASN A 106 -30.00 63.18 -6.38
C ASN A 106 -29.82 64.70 -6.46
N GLY A 107 -30.67 65.38 -7.21
CA GLY A 107 -30.61 66.82 -7.47
C GLY A 107 -29.75 67.21 -8.68
N SER A 108 -29.01 66.28 -9.30
CA SER A 108 -28.21 66.57 -10.49
C SER A 108 -29.08 67.05 -11.65
N GLU A 109 -28.63 68.10 -12.33
CA GLU A 109 -29.27 68.62 -13.51
C GLU A 109 -28.71 67.96 -14.77
N ILE A 110 -29.60 67.45 -15.60
CA ILE A 110 -29.31 66.87 -16.91
C ILE A 110 -29.81 67.84 -17.97
N GLN A 111 -28.95 68.16 -18.93
CA GLN A 111 -29.32 68.95 -20.10
C GLN A 111 -28.95 68.20 -21.39
N LEU A 112 -29.91 68.08 -22.31
CA LEU A 112 -29.73 67.41 -23.59
C LEU A 112 -29.45 68.45 -24.68
N SER A 113 -28.20 68.61 -25.13
CA SER A 113 -27.73 69.71 -26.00
C SER A 113 -27.65 71.09 -25.32
N SER A 114 -26.77 71.97 -25.83
CA SER A 114 -26.55 73.32 -25.31
C SER A 114 -27.81 74.20 -25.30
N SER A 115 -28.77 73.93 -26.19
CA SER A 115 -30.06 74.64 -26.27
C SER A 115 -31.28 73.71 -26.12
N GLY A 116 -31.10 72.49 -25.60
CA GLY A 116 -32.20 71.55 -25.41
C GLY A 116 -32.68 71.43 -23.96
N PRO A 117 -33.57 70.47 -23.68
CA PRO A 117 -34.33 70.43 -22.44
C PRO A 117 -33.46 70.11 -21.22
N ARG A 118 -33.78 70.78 -20.11
CA ARG A 118 -33.15 70.64 -18.79
C ARG A 118 -34.09 69.91 -17.84
N MET A 119 -33.56 68.95 -17.10
CA MET A 119 -34.28 68.15 -16.12
C MET A 119 -33.44 67.98 -14.87
N ARG A 120 -34.07 68.01 -13.71
CA ARG A 120 -33.45 67.62 -12.44
C ARG A 120 -33.76 66.16 -12.14
N PHE A 121 -32.72 65.41 -11.84
CA PHE A 121 -32.84 64.02 -11.43
C PHE A 121 -33.16 63.91 -9.94
N LEU A 122 -34.21 63.18 -9.61
CA LEU A 122 -34.62 62.90 -8.24
C LEU A 122 -34.64 61.39 -8.00
N ALA A 123 -33.71 60.90 -7.18
CA ALA A 123 -33.66 59.49 -6.78
C ALA A 123 -34.78 59.21 -5.76
N VAL A 124 -35.76 58.38 -6.13
CA VAL A 124 -36.82 57.93 -5.24
C VAL A 124 -36.82 56.40 -5.28
N GLN A 125 -36.41 55.74 -4.20
CA GLN A 125 -36.59 54.29 -4.10
C GLN A 125 -38.01 54.01 -3.58
N THR A 126 -38.95 53.68 -4.46
CA THR A 126 -40.32 53.34 -4.05
C THR A 126 -40.42 51.85 -3.70
N GLN A 127 -40.65 51.52 -2.43
CA GLN A 127 -41.02 50.16 -2.01
C GLN A 127 -42.50 49.91 -2.39
N THR A 128 -42.77 49.07 -3.39
CA THR A 128 -44.13 48.76 -3.90
C THR A 128 -44.80 47.57 -3.19
N SER A 129 -44.41 47.29 -1.95
CA SER A 129 -44.88 46.14 -1.15
C SER A 129 -46.32 46.26 -0.62
N GLY A 130 -47.06 47.33 -0.93
CA GLY A 130 -48.35 47.65 -0.30
C GLY A 130 -49.62 47.67 -1.16
N ILE A 131 -49.58 47.36 -2.47
CA ILE A 131 -50.76 47.53 -3.36
C ILE A 131 -51.34 46.18 -3.82
N GLY A 132 -52.60 45.89 -3.47
CA GLY A 132 -53.30 44.61 -3.71
C GLY A 132 -53.75 44.37 -5.17
N MET A 133 -53.80 43.08 -5.56
CA MET A 133 -54.03 42.61 -6.95
C MET A 133 -55.37 43.05 -7.56
N THR A 134 -56.41 43.18 -6.75
CA THR A 134 -57.77 43.58 -7.17
C THR A 134 -57.83 45.05 -7.62
N GLN A 135 -57.08 45.94 -6.95
CA GLN A 135 -56.94 47.34 -7.38
C GLN A 135 -56.11 47.46 -8.67
N ARG A 136 -55.21 46.50 -8.95
CA ARG A 136 -54.42 46.46 -10.19
C ARG A 136 -55.27 46.07 -11.40
N LEU A 137 -56.19 45.11 -11.25
CA LEU A 137 -57.14 44.71 -12.30
C LEU A 137 -58.19 45.80 -12.60
N GLN A 138 -58.63 46.52 -11.57
CA GLN A 138 -59.62 47.59 -11.69
C GLN A 138 -59.11 48.82 -12.48
N MET A 139 -57.79 49.06 -12.50
CA MET A 139 -57.17 50.09 -13.35
C MET A 139 -57.14 49.73 -14.84
N PHE A 140 -57.31 48.45 -15.20
CA PHE A 140 -57.36 48.00 -16.60
C PHE A 140 -58.79 47.78 -17.12
N ALA A 141 -59.79 47.67 -16.24
CA ALA A 141 -61.16 47.30 -16.60
C ALA A 141 -62.09 48.48 -16.95
N SER A 142 -61.68 49.74 -16.79
CA SER A 142 -62.60 50.89 -16.91
C SER A 142 -62.45 51.77 -18.17
N GLN A 143 -61.77 51.32 -19.22
CA GLN A 143 -61.62 52.12 -20.45
C GLN A 143 -62.41 51.64 -21.67
N SER A 144 -63.19 50.57 -21.56
CA SER A 144 -63.95 50.08 -22.70
C SER A 144 -65.31 49.53 -22.29
N LEU A 145 -66.34 50.28 -22.68
CA LEU A 145 -67.68 49.85 -23.07
C LEU A 145 -68.81 50.54 -22.29
N ARG A 146 -69.44 51.52 -22.95
CA ARG A 146 -70.89 51.81 -23.00
C ARG A 146 -71.09 52.83 -24.15
N PRO A 147 -71.98 52.64 -25.15
CA PRO A 147 -73.23 51.87 -25.10
C PRO A 147 -73.54 50.97 -26.33
N TYR A 148 -73.90 49.69 -26.13
CA TYR A 148 -74.54 48.86 -27.18
C TYR A 148 -75.74 48.11 -26.57
N LYS A 149 -76.86 48.82 -26.41
CA LYS A 149 -78.10 48.25 -25.83
C LYS A 149 -78.87 47.33 -26.79
N THR A 150 -78.59 47.39 -28.10
CA THR A 150 -79.22 46.51 -29.11
C THR A 150 -78.51 45.17 -29.29
N ALA A 151 -77.21 45.08 -28.93
CA ALA A 151 -76.45 43.83 -28.98
C ALA A 151 -76.90 42.83 -27.90
N VAL A 152 -77.35 43.33 -26.74
CA VAL A 152 -77.78 42.49 -25.60
C VAL A 152 -79.08 41.74 -25.91
N THR A 153 -80.01 42.36 -26.64
CA THR A 153 -81.28 41.71 -27.05
C THR A 153 -81.06 40.64 -28.12
N SER A 154 -80.14 40.87 -29.07
CA SER A 154 -79.75 39.85 -30.04
C SER A 154 -79.01 38.68 -29.39
N LEU A 155 -78.18 38.96 -28.36
CA LEU A 155 -77.49 37.94 -27.58
C LEU A 155 -78.47 37.01 -26.83
N ALA A 156 -79.59 37.54 -26.34
CA ALA A 156 -80.58 36.76 -25.60
C ALA A 156 -81.31 35.73 -26.48
N ILE A 157 -81.67 36.11 -27.72
CA ILE A 157 -82.30 35.20 -28.70
C ILE A 157 -81.29 34.17 -29.21
N LEU A 158 -80.04 34.58 -29.40
CA LEU A 158 -78.94 33.68 -29.72
C LEU A 158 -78.69 32.68 -28.58
N LEU A 159 -78.82 33.10 -27.31
CA LEU A 159 -78.66 32.25 -26.14
C LEU A 159 -79.70 31.14 -26.09
N VAL A 160 -80.96 31.42 -26.42
CA VAL A 160 -82.02 30.40 -26.46
C VAL A 160 -81.76 29.37 -27.57
N LEU A 161 -81.35 29.80 -28.77
CA LEU A 161 -80.98 28.89 -29.86
C LEU A 161 -79.72 28.06 -29.55
N ILE A 162 -78.75 28.65 -28.83
CA ILE A 162 -77.55 27.96 -28.35
C ILE A 162 -77.91 26.93 -27.28
N THR A 163 -78.85 27.21 -26.36
CA THR A 163 -79.24 26.24 -25.32
C THR A 163 -79.93 25.00 -25.89
N THR A 164 -80.77 25.16 -26.91
CA THR A 164 -81.44 24.02 -27.56
C THR A 164 -80.47 23.21 -28.42
N GLY A 165 -79.54 23.87 -29.12
CA GLY A 165 -78.46 23.21 -29.87
C GLY A 165 -77.44 22.50 -28.97
N MET A 166 -77.12 23.07 -27.81
CA MET A 166 -76.24 22.42 -26.81
C MET A 166 -76.87 21.15 -26.23
N GLY A 167 -78.18 21.12 -25.97
CA GLY A 167 -78.86 19.92 -25.47
C GLY A 167 -78.72 18.72 -26.42
N TYR A 168 -78.82 18.95 -27.73
CA TYR A 168 -78.64 17.91 -28.75
C TYR A 168 -77.18 17.45 -28.87
N PHE A 169 -76.22 18.37 -28.80
CA PHE A 169 -74.78 18.04 -28.81
C PHE A 169 -74.31 17.32 -27.53
N VAL A 170 -74.89 17.63 -26.37
CA VAL A 170 -74.60 16.92 -25.11
C VAL A 170 -75.13 15.49 -25.13
N TRP A 171 -76.31 15.26 -25.70
CA TRP A 171 -76.87 13.91 -25.87
C TRP A 171 -76.03 13.05 -26.84
N GLN A 172 -75.57 13.61 -27.97
CA GLN A 172 -74.66 12.91 -28.89
C GLN A 172 -73.23 12.73 -28.32
N GLY A 173 -72.84 13.54 -27.34
CA GLY A 173 -71.55 13.44 -26.64
C GLY A 173 -71.50 12.35 -25.57
N GLN A 174 -72.65 11.92 -25.05
CA GLN A 174 -72.74 10.98 -23.93
C GLN A 174 -72.28 9.56 -24.31
N GLU A 175 -72.57 9.13 -25.55
CA GLU A 175 -72.18 7.81 -26.08
C GLU A 175 -70.66 7.70 -26.36
N LYS A 176 -70.00 8.83 -26.71
CA LYS A 176 -68.54 8.89 -26.89
C LYS A 176 -67.77 8.90 -25.57
N ILE A 177 -68.38 9.39 -24.49
CA ILE A 177 -67.74 9.45 -23.17
C ILE A 177 -67.61 8.06 -22.56
N GLU A 178 -68.61 7.19 -22.70
CA GLU A 178 -68.52 5.80 -22.21
C GLU A 178 -67.41 5.00 -22.90
N ILE A 179 -67.28 5.12 -24.23
CA ILE A 179 -66.23 4.45 -25.00
C ILE A 179 -64.83 4.96 -24.62
N LEU A 180 -64.65 6.28 -24.47
CA LEU A 180 -63.38 6.86 -24.00
C LEU A 180 -63.05 6.46 -22.55
N THR A 181 -64.05 6.34 -21.67
CA THR A 181 -63.82 5.89 -20.29
C THR A 181 -63.40 4.42 -20.25
N ALA A 182 -63.95 3.56 -21.10
CA ALA A 182 -63.55 2.17 -21.22
C ALA A 182 -62.12 2.02 -21.77
N GLU A 183 -61.74 2.81 -22.77
CA GLU A 183 -60.38 2.82 -23.34
C GLU A 183 -59.33 3.35 -22.33
N SER A 184 -59.70 4.34 -21.51
CA SER A 184 -58.86 4.86 -20.42
C SER A 184 -58.68 3.87 -19.25
N ALA A 185 -59.67 3.00 -19.01
CA ALA A 185 -59.59 1.97 -17.98
C ALA A 185 -58.68 0.80 -18.41
N LEU A 186 -58.71 0.43 -19.69
CA LEU A 186 -57.85 -0.60 -20.29
C LEU A 186 -56.37 -0.17 -20.29
N THR A 187 -56.09 1.07 -20.72
CA THR A 187 -54.73 1.64 -20.70
C THR A 187 -54.17 1.81 -19.29
N LYS A 188 -55.02 2.13 -18.30
CA LYS A 188 -54.62 2.18 -16.88
C LYS A 188 -54.26 0.80 -16.33
N ALA A 189 -55.01 -0.24 -16.70
CA ALA A 189 -54.71 -1.62 -16.31
C ALA A 189 -53.40 -2.14 -16.95
N GLU A 190 -53.12 -1.75 -18.20
CA GLU A 190 -51.85 -2.05 -18.87
C GLU A 190 -50.66 -1.31 -18.24
N PHE A 191 -50.84 -0.04 -17.86
CA PHE A 191 -49.84 0.74 -17.15
C PHE A 191 -49.54 0.17 -15.75
N GLU A 192 -50.56 -0.28 -15.02
CA GLU A 192 -50.39 -0.96 -13.74
C GLU A 192 -49.69 -2.33 -13.87
N LYS A 193 -49.96 -3.08 -14.96
CA LYS A 193 -49.20 -4.30 -15.30
C LYS A 193 -47.74 -3.99 -15.64
N GLN A 194 -47.46 -2.93 -16.40
CA GLN A 194 -46.08 -2.48 -16.68
C GLN A 194 -45.36 -2.00 -15.42
N LEU A 195 -46.05 -1.27 -14.52
CA LEU A 195 -45.51 -0.82 -13.23
C LEU A 195 -45.26 -2.00 -12.27
N ALA A 196 -46.09 -3.04 -12.31
CA ALA A 196 -45.88 -4.28 -11.56
C ALA A 196 -44.69 -5.09 -12.10
N ALA A 197 -44.52 -5.16 -13.42
CA ALA A 197 -43.33 -5.76 -14.05
C ALA A 197 -42.04 -5.01 -13.69
N GLN A 198 -42.09 -3.68 -13.58
CA GLN A 198 -40.97 -2.84 -13.15
C GLN A 198 -40.61 -2.99 -11.65
N LYS A 199 -41.57 -3.40 -10.80
CA LYS A 199 -41.34 -3.68 -9.37
C LYS A 199 -40.64 -5.03 -9.12
N VAL A 200 -40.79 -6.01 -10.02
CA VAL A 200 -40.05 -7.29 -9.98
C VAL A 200 -38.54 -7.04 -10.14
N ASP A 201 -38.15 -5.95 -10.81
CA ASP A 201 -36.76 -5.58 -11.07
C ASP A 201 -36.04 -5.03 -9.82
N LYS A 202 -36.73 -4.38 -8.86
CA LYS A 202 -36.10 -3.87 -7.63
C LYS A 202 -35.58 -4.98 -6.71
N LYS A 203 -36.31 -6.11 -6.61
CA LYS A 203 -35.86 -7.28 -5.83
C LYS A 203 -34.69 -7.99 -6.53
N ALA A 204 -34.73 -8.07 -7.87
CA ALA A 204 -33.63 -8.60 -8.67
C ALA A 204 -32.36 -7.74 -8.56
N GLN A 205 -32.51 -6.40 -8.60
CA GLN A 205 -31.41 -5.44 -8.42
C GLN A 205 -30.82 -5.48 -6.99
N GLN A 206 -31.65 -5.62 -5.96
CA GLN A 206 -31.18 -5.82 -4.58
C GLN A 206 -30.44 -7.15 -4.41
N ALA A 207 -30.96 -8.24 -5.00
CA ALA A 207 -30.28 -9.53 -5.00
C ALA A 207 -28.93 -9.44 -5.74
N LEU A 208 -28.87 -8.75 -6.88
CA LEU A 208 -27.64 -8.54 -7.65
C LEU A 208 -26.61 -7.72 -6.87
N ALA A 209 -27.00 -6.62 -6.23
CA ALA A 209 -26.12 -5.83 -5.38
C ALA A 209 -25.58 -6.64 -4.18
N SER A 210 -26.44 -7.46 -3.56
CA SER A 210 -26.03 -8.36 -2.48
C SER A 210 -25.06 -9.46 -2.95
N ASN A 211 -25.22 -9.93 -4.19
CA ASN A 211 -24.34 -10.93 -4.79
C ASN A 211 -23.01 -10.30 -5.21
N LEU A 212 -23.00 -9.08 -5.75
CA LEU A 212 -21.78 -8.34 -6.08
C LEU A 212 -20.92 -8.10 -4.84
N THR A 213 -21.52 -7.62 -3.74
CA THR A 213 -20.80 -7.43 -2.47
C THR A 213 -20.27 -8.74 -1.89
N LYS A 214 -21.01 -9.85 -2.02
CA LYS A 214 -20.51 -11.18 -1.64
C LYS A 214 -19.33 -11.61 -2.52
N ILE A 215 -19.41 -11.40 -3.84
CA ILE A 215 -18.33 -11.72 -4.80
C ILE A 215 -17.10 -10.87 -4.50
N GLU A 216 -17.23 -9.57 -4.27
CA GLU A 216 -16.11 -8.69 -3.90
C GLU A 216 -15.44 -9.13 -2.60
N LYS A 217 -16.24 -9.51 -1.59
CA LYS A 217 -15.71 -10.04 -0.33
C LYS A 217 -14.97 -11.36 -0.54
N GLN A 218 -15.55 -12.28 -1.33
CA GLN A 218 -14.91 -13.55 -1.69
C GLN A 218 -13.61 -13.31 -2.47
N LEU A 219 -13.61 -12.38 -3.43
CA LEU A 219 -12.45 -12.05 -4.26
C LEU A 219 -11.33 -11.45 -3.40
N LYS A 220 -11.66 -10.57 -2.45
CA LYS A 220 -10.69 -10.03 -1.48
C LYS A 220 -10.11 -11.13 -0.57
N GLN A 221 -10.94 -12.06 -0.10
CA GLN A 221 -10.50 -13.18 0.71
C GLN A 221 -9.60 -14.15 -0.08
N THR A 222 -9.98 -14.48 -1.30
CA THR A 222 -9.20 -15.32 -2.22
C THR A 222 -7.86 -14.67 -2.54
N ASN A 223 -7.82 -13.37 -2.87
CA ASN A 223 -6.57 -12.66 -3.13
C ASN A 223 -5.64 -12.66 -1.90
N ALA A 224 -6.17 -12.40 -0.70
CA ALA A 224 -5.38 -12.45 0.53
C ALA A 224 -4.83 -13.86 0.83
N LYS A 225 -5.58 -14.92 0.49
CA LYS A 225 -5.12 -16.31 0.60
C LYS A 225 -4.03 -16.61 -0.43
N LEU A 226 -4.24 -16.18 -1.68
CA LEU A 226 -3.31 -16.39 -2.79
C LEU A 226 -1.98 -15.67 -2.56
N GLU A 227 -1.99 -14.46 -1.98
CA GLU A 227 -0.78 -13.76 -1.56
C GLU A 227 -0.01 -14.49 -0.44
N LYS A 228 -0.72 -15.06 0.54
CA LYS A 228 -0.08 -15.87 1.60
C LYS A 228 0.54 -17.14 1.03
N GLU A 229 -0.17 -17.84 0.16
CA GLU A 229 0.33 -19.04 -0.51
C GLU A 229 1.50 -18.70 -1.44
N ALA A 230 1.46 -17.59 -2.17
CA ALA A 230 2.57 -17.13 -3.00
C ALA A 230 3.83 -16.87 -2.16
N LYS A 231 3.72 -16.18 -1.03
CA LYS A 231 4.84 -15.96 -0.10
C LYS A 231 5.37 -17.27 0.50
N ALA A 232 4.49 -18.20 0.88
CA ALA A 232 4.88 -19.51 1.38
C ALA A 232 5.63 -20.33 0.31
N ASN A 233 5.11 -20.32 -0.92
CA ASN A 233 5.73 -20.99 -2.07
C ASN A 233 7.07 -20.37 -2.46
N GLU A 234 7.22 -19.05 -2.37
CA GLU A 234 8.50 -18.38 -2.60
C GLU A 234 9.54 -18.79 -1.54
N LYS A 235 9.15 -18.83 -0.26
CA LYS A 235 10.03 -19.31 0.82
C LYS A 235 10.43 -20.77 0.59
N LEU A 236 9.48 -21.62 0.21
CA LEU A 236 9.74 -23.04 -0.07
C LEU A 236 10.70 -23.20 -1.25
N ARG A 237 10.51 -22.46 -2.35
CA ARG A 237 11.43 -22.46 -3.50
C ARG A 237 12.84 -22.05 -3.12
N LYS A 238 13.00 -20.99 -2.31
CA LYS A 238 14.32 -20.57 -1.79
C LYS A 238 14.97 -21.66 -0.94
N GLN A 239 14.19 -22.32 -0.09
CA GLN A 239 14.67 -23.42 0.73
C GLN A 239 15.14 -24.62 -0.11
N VAL A 240 14.37 -24.99 -1.14
CA VAL A 240 14.73 -26.09 -2.06
C VAL A 240 16.05 -25.79 -2.78
N VAL A 241 16.20 -24.59 -3.34
CA VAL A 241 17.45 -24.18 -4.00
C VAL A 241 18.63 -24.17 -3.03
N LEU A 242 18.41 -23.74 -1.78
CA LEU A 242 19.43 -23.76 -0.74
C LEU A 242 19.85 -25.20 -0.40
N ASP A 243 18.89 -26.09 -0.17
CA ASP A 243 19.18 -27.49 0.18
C ASP A 243 19.86 -28.22 -1.00
N GLU A 244 19.49 -27.93 -2.26
CA GLU A 244 20.19 -28.44 -3.46
C GLU A 244 21.64 -27.94 -3.54
N ASN A 245 21.86 -26.65 -3.30
CA ASN A 245 23.21 -26.06 -3.28
C ASN A 245 24.07 -26.64 -2.16
N VAL A 246 23.49 -26.85 -0.97
CA VAL A 246 24.18 -27.50 0.15
C VAL A 246 24.57 -28.91 -0.24
N LYS A 247 23.64 -29.70 -0.78
CA LYS A 247 23.91 -31.09 -1.20
C LYS A 247 25.08 -31.15 -2.18
N LYS A 248 25.05 -30.33 -3.23
CA LYS A 248 26.12 -30.26 -4.23
C LYS A 248 27.46 -29.85 -3.61
N THR A 249 27.46 -28.88 -2.70
CA THR A 249 28.70 -28.41 -2.06
C THR A 249 29.28 -29.48 -1.12
N LEU A 250 28.43 -30.22 -0.42
CA LEU A 250 28.87 -31.35 0.42
C LEU A 250 29.51 -32.45 -0.43
N GLU A 251 28.88 -32.83 -1.55
CA GLU A 251 29.44 -33.79 -2.52
C GLU A 251 30.82 -33.34 -3.03
N GLU A 252 31.02 -32.03 -3.27
CA GLU A 252 32.33 -31.49 -3.67
C GLU A 252 33.42 -31.56 -2.57
N TYR A 253 33.00 -31.63 -1.29
CA TYR A 253 33.86 -31.70 -0.10
C TYR A 253 34.11 -33.12 0.38
N GLU A 254 33.37 -34.13 -0.09
CA GLU A 254 33.53 -35.53 0.36
C GLU A 254 34.97 -36.04 0.22
N ASP A 255 35.65 -35.68 -0.88
CA ASP A 255 37.05 -36.03 -1.13
C ASP A 255 38.05 -35.39 -0.14
N ASP A 256 37.63 -34.35 0.56
CA ASP A 256 38.40 -33.70 1.61
C ASP A 256 38.03 -34.18 3.02
N VAL A 257 37.12 -35.15 3.14
CA VAL A 257 36.77 -35.85 4.39
C VAL A 257 37.34 -37.26 4.35
N TYR A 258 38.18 -37.58 5.33
CA TYR A 258 38.98 -38.80 5.35
C TYR A 258 38.52 -39.74 6.45
N PHE A 259 38.42 -41.02 6.12
CA PHE A 259 38.31 -42.09 7.10
C PHE A 259 39.69 -42.29 7.73
N ILE A 260 39.78 -42.21 9.04
CA ILE A 260 41.01 -42.44 9.79
C ILE A 260 40.98 -43.85 10.36
N SER A 261 41.95 -44.67 9.95
CA SER A 261 42.26 -45.97 10.56
C SER A 261 43.44 -45.84 11.51
N MET A 262 43.27 -46.21 12.77
CA MET A 262 44.34 -46.26 13.76
C MET A 262 45.01 -47.64 13.69
N THR A 263 45.99 -47.79 12.82
CA THR A 263 46.49 -49.11 12.39
C THR A 263 47.41 -49.77 13.41
N LYS A 264 48.19 -48.98 14.16
CA LYS A 264 49.22 -49.49 15.07
C LYS A 264 49.47 -48.52 16.22
N LEU A 265 49.47 -49.01 17.46
CA LEU A 265 49.91 -48.31 18.66
C LEU A 265 51.16 -48.99 19.22
N ILE A 266 52.20 -48.22 19.46
CA ILE A 266 53.46 -48.64 20.07
C ILE A 266 53.62 -47.90 21.39
N TYR A 267 53.90 -48.63 22.47
CA TYR A 267 54.27 -48.01 23.74
C TYR A 267 55.34 -48.81 24.47
N SER A 268 56.12 -48.14 25.32
CA SER A 268 57.09 -48.81 26.18
C SER A 268 56.66 -48.82 27.63
N GLN A 269 56.63 -50.00 28.24
CA GLN A 269 56.32 -50.19 29.64
C GLN A 269 57.38 -51.10 30.27
N PHE A 270 57.98 -50.68 31.39
CA PHE A 270 59.04 -51.43 32.10
C PHE A 270 60.22 -51.89 31.23
N GLY A 271 60.54 -51.15 30.16
CA GLY A 271 61.63 -51.50 29.23
C GLY A 271 61.25 -52.47 28.11
N GLU A 272 60.01 -52.99 28.11
CA GLU A 272 59.47 -53.77 27.00
C GLU A 272 58.71 -52.87 26.02
N ILE A 273 58.68 -53.26 24.74
CA ILE A 273 57.90 -52.58 23.70
C ILE A 273 56.65 -53.41 23.44
N HIS A 274 55.49 -52.77 23.57
CA HIS A 274 54.20 -53.36 23.26
C HIS A 274 53.67 -52.78 21.95
N VAL A 275 53.03 -53.63 21.15
CA VAL A 275 52.40 -53.26 19.88
C VAL A 275 50.96 -53.74 19.88
N ILE A 276 50.04 -52.83 19.57
CA ILE A 276 48.61 -53.13 19.39
C ILE A 276 48.24 -52.73 17.98
N GLU A 277 47.66 -53.64 17.21
CA GLU A 277 47.17 -53.36 15.86
C GLU A 277 45.66 -53.12 15.86
N ASN A 278 45.16 -52.39 14.86
CA ASN A 278 43.73 -52.12 14.65
C ASN A 278 43.04 -51.52 15.89
N VAL A 279 43.60 -50.41 16.38
CA VAL A 279 43.21 -49.75 17.64
C VAL A 279 41.81 -49.15 17.55
N GLY A 280 41.44 -48.60 16.39
CA GLY A 280 40.17 -47.91 16.22
C GLY A 280 40.06 -47.16 14.91
N SER A 281 39.04 -46.31 14.83
CA SER A 281 38.78 -45.48 13.66
C SER A 281 38.14 -44.14 14.04
N GLY A 282 38.20 -43.19 13.12
CA GLY A 282 37.57 -41.88 13.25
C GLY A 282 37.43 -41.20 11.91
N THR A 283 37.10 -39.92 11.95
CA THR A 283 37.02 -39.06 10.77
C THR A 283 38.00 -37.90 10.93
N GLY A 284 38.61 -37.47 9.83
CA GLY A 284 39.32 -36.19 9.75
C GLY A 284 38.99 -35.49 8.45
N PHE A 285 39.49 -34.26 8.27
CA PHE A 285 39.24 -33.51 7.06
C PHE A 285 40.35 -32.50 6.78
N LEU A 286 40.46 -32.12 5.50
CA LEU A 286 41.51 -31.24 4.99
C LEU A 286 40.95 -29.85 4.68
N LEU A 287 41.47 -28.82 5.34
CA LEU A 287 41.14 -27.43 5.06
C LEU A 287 41.83 -26.90 3.80
N ASN A 288 41.32 -25.79 3.29
CA ASN A 288 41.88 -25.06 2.16
C ASN A 288 43.27 -24.43 2.41
N ASP A 289 43.66 -24.27 3.67
CA ASP A 289 45.01 -23.85 4.07
C ASP A 289 45.99 -25.03 4.22
N GLY A 290 45.49 -26.26 4.09
CA GLY A 290 46.26 -27.51 4.16
C GLY A 290 46.39 -28.11 5.55
N LYS A 291 45.73 -27.54 6.56
CA LYS A 291 45.60 -28.20 7.86
C LYS A 291 44.69 -29.43 7.73
N PHE A 292 45.21 -30.58 8.13
CA PHE A 292 44.40 -31.77 8.37
C PHE A 292 43.95 -31.77 9.84
N ILE A 293 42.66 -31.93 10.07
CA ILE A 293 42.03 -31.76 11.37
C ILE A 293 41.26 -33.03 11.76
N THR A 294 41.33 -33.40 13.03
CA THR A 294 40.49 -34.43 13.64
C THR A 294 40.26 -34.10 15.13
N ALA A 295 39.52 -34.95 15.84
CA ALA A 295 39.33 -34.84 17.28
C ALA A 295 40.58 -35.31 18.03
N LEU A 296 40.87 -34.73 19.20
CA LEU A 296 42.03 -35.13 20.00
C LEU A 296 41.90 -36.59 20.45
N HIS A 297 40.70 -37.04 20.79
CA HIS A 297 40.48 -38.45 21.16
C HIS A 297 40.63 -39.43 19.98
N VAL A 298 40.70 -38.95 18.74
CA VAL A 298 41.06 -39.76 17.56
C VAL A 298 42.58 -39.80 17.39
N ALA A 299 43.27 -38.67 17.60
CA ALA A 299 44.73 -38.56 17.46
C ALA A 299 45.51 -39.16 18.64
N GLU A 300 45.05 -38.90 19.87
CA GLU A 300 45.67 -39.30 21.14
C GLU A 300 44.58 -39.77 22.14
N PRO A 301 44.01 -40.98 21.94
CA PRO A 301 42.85 -41.48 22.70
C PRO A 301 43.10 -41.62 24.21
N TRP A 302 44.35 -41.78 24.65
CA TRP A 302 44.71 -41.95 26.06
C TRP A 302 44.33 -40.76 26.94
N TYR A 303 44.11 -39.55 26.40
CA TYR A 303 43.58 -38.41 27.17
C TYR A 303 42.08 -38.52 27.51
N PHE A 304 41.41 -39.55 27.01
CA PHE A 304 39.99 -39.85 27.19
C PHE A 304 39.84 -41.28 27.74
N PRO A 305 40.39 -41.57 28.94
CA PRO A 305 40.53 -42.94 29.40
C PRO A 305 39.20 -43.56 29.86
N ASP A 306 38.84 -44.69 29.27
CA ASP A 306 37.67 -45.51 29.66
C ASP A 306 38.09 -46.80 30.37
N THR A 307 39.30 -47.28 30.10
CA THR A 307 39.86 -48.53 30.64
C THR A 307 41.09 -48.28 31.49
N ARG A 308 41.50 -49.29 32.27
CA ARG A 308 42.76 -49.24 33.02
C ARG A 308 43.98 -49.10 32.09
N GLY A 309 43.92 -49.66 30.87
CA GLY A 309 44.99 -49.54 29.88
C GLY A 309 45.20 -48.10 29.43
N ASP A 310 44.11 -47.36 29.21
CA ASP A 310 44.18 -45.96 28.76
C ASP A 310 44.85 -45.07 29.80
N TYR A 311 44.57 -45.30 31.10
CA TYR A 311 45.25 -44.59 32.19
C TYR A 311 46.76 -44.87 32.22
N ILE A 312 47.20 -46.08 31.89
CA ILE A 312 48.63 -46.42 31.81
C ILE A 312 49.27 -45.68 30.63
N LEU A 313 48.66 -45.74 29.44
CA LEU A 313 49.15 -45.03 28.26
C LEU A 313 49.23 -43.52 28.52
N ASN A 314 48.24 -42.96 29.21
CA ASN A 314 48.21 -41.56 29.59
C ASN A 314 49.36 -41.19 30.53
N ALA A 315 49.59 -42.01 31.56
CA ALA A 315 50.68 -41.80 32.51
C ALA A 315 52.04 -41.86 31.81
N LEU A 316 52.25 -42.85 30.93
CA LEU A 316 53.45 -42.98 30.11
C LEU A 316 53.66 -41.73 29.26
N LYS A 317 52.64 -41.30 28.49
CA LYS A 317 52.70 -40.10 27.64
C LYS A 317 53.00 -38.84 28.45
N THR A 318 52.28 -38.62 29.56
CA THR A 318 52.41 -37.44 30.43
C THR A 318 53.81 -37.33 31.03
N GLN A 319 54.52 -38.45 31.19
CA GLN A 319 55.87 -38.52 31.72
C GLN A 319 56.96 -38.53 30.62
N GLY A 320 56.59 -38.37 29.35
CA GLY A 320 57.53 -38.38 28.22
C GLY A 320 57.98 -39.77 27.78
N GLY A 321 57.26 -40.82 28.18
CA GLY A 321 57.47 -42.19 27.70
C GLY A 321 57.04 -42.36 26.25
N LEU A 322 57.51 -43.46 25.63
CA LEU A 322 57.12 -43.82 24.27
C LEU A 322 55.64 -44.25 24.27
N VAL A 323 54.81 -43.44 23.63
CA VAL A 323 53.43 -43.75 23.25
C VAL A 323 53.18 -43.12 21.89
N GLU A 324 52.99 -43.93 20.87
CA GLU A 324 52.87 -43.48 19.48
C GLU A 324 51.85 -44.32 18.72
N MET A 325 50.89 -43.67 18.07
CA MET A 325 49.90 -44.31 17.22
C MET A 325 50.12 -43.91 15.76
N THR A 326 50.06 -44.88 14.86
CA THR A 326 50.04 -44.68 13.41
C THR A 326 48.60 -44.53 12.94
N LEU A 327 48.30 -43.39 12.31
CA LEU A 327 47.00 -43.08 11.73
C LEU A 327 47.10 -43.06 10.21
N VAL A 328 46.21 -43.78 9.53
CA VAL A 328 46.08 -43.78 8.07
C VAL A 328 44.76 -43.13 7.70
N ALA A 329 44.83 -41.95 7.10
CA ALA A 329 43.67 -41.21 6.61
C ALA A 329 43.45 -41.52 5.12
N THR A 330 42.26 -42.00 4.75
CA THR A 330 41.89 -42.37 3.37
C THR A 330 40.65 -41.61 2.91
N SER A 331 40.70 -40.94 1.75
CA SER A 331 39.55 -40.26 1.13
C SER A 331 38.69 -41.22 0.31
N PRO A 332 37.45 -40.83 -0.06
CA PRO A 332 36.61 -41.56 -1.03
C PRO A 332 37.31 -41.86 -2.36
N SER A 333 38.05 -40.90 -2.91
CA SER A 333 38.90 -41.07 -4.09
C SER A 333 40.11 -42.02 -3.91
N GLY A 334 40.34 -42.55 -2.71
CA GLY A 334 41.45 -43.48 -2.43
C GLY A 334 42.78 -42.80 -2.11
N LYS A 335 42.80 -41.46 -1.94
CA LYS A 335 44.01 -40.75 -1.52
C LYS A 335 44.30 -41.05 -0.07
N THR A 336 45.55 -41.42 0.22
CA THR A 336 45.99 -41.78 1.56
C THR A 336 47.02 -40.80 2.12
N MET A 337 46.97 -40.58 3.43
CA MET A 337 47.99 -39.90 4.22
C MET A 337 48.26 -40.70 5.49
N THR A 338 49.52 -40.79 5.89
CA THR A 338 49.92 -41.49 7.12
C THR A 338 50.54 -40.50 8.08
N PHE A 339 50.10 -40.54 9.34
CA PHE A 339 50.52 -39.63 10.40
C PHE A 339 50.97 -40.42 11.63
N SER A 340 51.95 -39.88 12.36
CA SER A 340 52.17 -40.24 13.75
C SER A 340 51.26 -39.40 14.64
N SER A 341 50.71 -39.98 15.71
CA SER A 341 49.98 -39.22 16.74
C SER A 341 50.82 -38.10 17.34
N ASN A 342 52.14 -38.27 17.37
CA ASN A 342 53.07 -37.30 17.96
C ASN A 342 53.30 -36.07 17.08
N ASP A 343 52.90 -36.12 15.81
CA ASP A 343 53.05 -35.01 14.86
C ASP A 343 51.88 -34.01 14.94
N PHE A 344 50.82 -34.32 15.68
CA PHE A 344 49.66 -33.45 15.80
C PHE A 344 49.90 -32.29 16.77
N HIS A 345 49.48 -31.11 16.37
CA HIS A 345 49.32 -29.94 17.24
C HIS A 345 48.00 -30.01 18.00
N TYR A 346 48.08 -29.83 19.32
CA TYR A 346 46.93 -29.76 20.24
C TYR A 346 47.31 -28.96 21.49
N ASN A 347 46.32 -28.64 22.32
CA ASN A 347 46.54 -27.92 23.58
C ASN A 347 46.49 -28.84 24.80
N GLU A 348 47.60 -29.53 25.08
CA GLU A 348 47.74 -30.41 26.25
C GLU A 348 47.51 -29.67 27.59
N SER A 349 47.85 -28.38 27.65
CA SER A 349 47.69 -27.56 28.86
C SER A 349 46.24 -27.29 29.24
N ALA A 350 45.31 -27.42 28.29
CA ALA A 350 43.87 -27.28 28.53
C ALA A 350 43.24 -28.53 29.19
N LEU A 351 43.96 -29.66 29.26
CA LEU A 351 43.49 -30.87 29.92
C LEU A 351 43.68 -30.80 31.44
N ASN A 352 42.79 -31.46 32.18
CA ASN A 352 42.86 -31.48 33.64
C ASN A 352 43.98 -32.40 34.11
N LYS A 353 44.81 -31.92 35.03
CA LYS A 353 45.79 -32.75 35.72
C LYS A 353 45.11 -33.55 36.83
N ARG A 354 45.38 -34.85 36.90
CA ARG A 354 44.89 -35.73 37.96
C ARG A 354 46.02 -36.66 38.39
N LYS A 355 46.07 -36.96 39.69
CA LYS A 355 46.90 -38.05 40.21
C LYS A 355 46.07 -39.33 40.25
N ILE A 356 46.66 -40.43 39.81
CA ILE A 356 46.09 -41.77 39.95
C ILE A 356 47.08 -42.65 40.70
N ASP A 357 46.56 -43.57 41.50
CA ASP A 357 47.36 -44.64 42.11
C ASP A 357 47.36 -45.85 41.17
N TYR A 358 48.54 -46.36 40.87
CA TYR A 358 48.71 -47.61 40.15
C TYR A 358 49.83 -48.41 40.81
N ASP A 359 49.48 -49.59 41.32
CA ASP A 359 50.43 -50.48 41.98
C ASP A 359 51.14 -49.85 43.20
N GLY A 360 50.43 -48.98 43.92
CA GLY A 360 50.96 -48.27 45.10
C GLY A 360 51.83 -47.05 44.78
N GLU A 361 51.99 -46.72 43.49
CA GLU A 361 52.73 -45.54 43.03
C GLU A 361 51.77 -44.48 42.46
N GLU A 362 52.05 -43.19 42.73
CA GLU A 362 51.26 -42.08 42.20
C GLU A 362 51.77 -41.64 40.82
N TYR A 363 50.90 -41.74 39.81
CA TYR A 363 51.16 -41.25 38.46
C TYR A 363 50.38 -39.98 38.18
N LEU A 364 51.02 -39.01 37.54
CA LEU A 364 50.36 -37.84 36.97
C LEU A 364 49.78 -38.21 35.59
N VAL A 365 48.49 -37.95 35.41
CA VAL A 365 47.77 -38.09 34.15
C VAL A 365 47.09 -36.77 33.75
N ARG A 366 46.81 -36.62 32.46
CA ARG A 366 46.02 -35.52 31.91
C ARG A 366 44.74 -36.03 31.29
N ILE A 367 43.60 -35.56 31.74
CA ILE A 367 42.32 -36.08 31.28
C ILE A 367 41.43 -34.97 30.74
N ASN A 368 40.71 -35.29 29.67
CA ASN A 368 39.55 -34.52 29.30
C ASN A 368 38.44 -34.70 30.35
N GLY A 369 37.80 -33.61 30.75
CA GLY A 369 36.74 -33.58 31.74
C GLY A 369 35.63 -32.59 31.36
N ASN A 370 34.70 -32.36 32.30
CA ASN A 370 33.42 -31.69 32.04
C ASN A 370 33.49 -30.29 31.42
N ASN A 371 34.62 -29.58 31.52
CA ASN A 371 34.80 -28.22 31.02
C ASN A 371 35.96 -28.08 30.02
N THR A 372 36.59 -29.18 29.60
CA THR A 372 37.78 -29.15 28.71
C THR A 372 37.48 -29.69 27.32
N TRP A 373 36.23 -30.07 27.03
CA TRP A 373 35.80 -30.55 25.72
C TRP A 373 36.12 -29.59 24.57
N GLY A 374 36.21 -28.27 24.82
CA GLY A 374 36.67 -27.29 23.82
C GLY A 374 38.11 -27.49 23.34
N ALA A 375 38.89 -28.35 24.01
CA ALA A 375 40.26 -28.73 23.64
C ALA A 375 40.34 -30.08 22.90
N ASP A 376 39.21 -30.73 22.62
CA ASP A 376 39.16 -32.01 21.88
C ASP A 376 39.36 -31.80 20.38
N TRP A 377 40.50 -31.25 20.00
CA TRP A 377 40.92 -31.02 18.62
C TRP A 377 42.40 -31.32 18.47
N ALA A 378 42.77 -31.80 17.28
CA ALA A 378 44.14 -32.03 16.87
C ALA A 378 44.29 -31.65 15.40
N TRP A 379 45.41 -31.02 15.02
CA TRP A 379 45.68 -30.70 13.62
C TRP A 379 47.14 -30.92 13.23
N ILE A 380 47.40 -31.16 11.95
CA ILE A 380 48.75 -31.25 11.37
C ILE A 380 48.80 -30.49 10.05
N GLN A 381 49.90 -29.78 9.79
CA GLN A 381 50.10 -29.15 8.49
C GLN A 381 50.47 -30.21 7.45
N THR A 382 49.72 -30.25 6.34
CA THR A 382 50.05 -31.14 5.21
C THR A 382 50.55 -30.35 4.01
N GLN A 383 51.15 -31.07 3.07
CA GLN A 383 51.50 -30.55 1.74
C GLN A 383 50.29 -30.41 0.80
N PHE A 384 49.15 -31.02 1.17
CA PHE A 384 47.93 -30.99 0.39
C PHE A 384 47.02 -29.86 0.85
N LYS A 385 46.11 -29.42 -0.02
CA LYS A 385 45.07 -28.44 0.33
C LYS A 385 43.73 -28.97 -0.14
N GLY A 386 42.74 -28.87 0.73
CA GLY A 386 41.37 -29.23 0.41
C GLY A 386 40.58 -28.02 -0.11
N LYS A 387 39.27 -28.19 -0.21
CA LYS A 387 38.32 -27.15 -0.62
C LYS A 387 37.53 -26.59 0.57
N ILE A 388 37.58 -27.26 1.72
CA ILE A 388 36.82 -26.88 2.92
C ILE A 388 37.34 -25.55 3.47
N VAL A 389 36.46 -24.55 3.56
CA VAL A 389 36.78 -23.22 4.07
C VAL A 389 36.29 -23.07 5.52
N PRO A 390 37.16 -22.73 6.47
CA PRO A 390 36.74 -22.49 7.86
C PRO A 390 36.13 -21.10 8.06
N ASP A 391 35.19 -20.98 9.00
CA ASP A 391 34.64 -19.70 9.46
C ASP A 391 34.66 -19.62 11.01
N PRO A 392 35.80 -19.19 11.59
CA PRO A 392 35.94 -19.04 13.04
C PRO A 392 34.95 -18.07 13.65
N GLU A 393 34.58 -17.00 12.94
CA GLU A 393 33.65 -16.01 13.48
C GLU A 393 32.23 -16.56 13.58
N LEU A 394 31.77 -17.30 12.58
CA LEU A 394 30.46 -17.93 12.60
C LEU A 394 30.37 -18.98 13.72
N SER A 395 31.44 -19.75 13.94
CA SER A 395 31.47 -20.84 14.93
C SER A 395 31.14 -20.43 16.37
N VAL A 396 31.31 -19.16 16.73
CA VAL A 396 31.03 -18.63 18.08
C VAL A 396 29.74 -17.80 18.16
N LYS A 397 29.11 -17.52 17.01
CA LYS A 397 27.92 -16.65 16.87
C LYS A 397 26.67 -17.41 16.44
N MET A 398 26.71 -18.75 16.41
CA MET A 398 25.57 -19.60 16.05
C MET A 398 24.39 -19.40 17.00
N GLU A 399 23.18 -19.39 16.45
CA GLU A 399 21.93 -19.20 17.20
C GLU A 399 21.16 -20.53 17.32
N ASP A 400 20.33 -20.63 18.34
CA ASP A 400 19.48 -21.80 18.55
C ASP A 400 18.56 -22.00 17.34
N ASN A 401 18.35 -23.26 16.97
CA ASN A 401 17.63 -23.67 15.77
C ASN A 401 18.37 -23.48 14.43
N ASP A 402 19.60 -22.99 14.42
CA ASP A 402 20.42 -23.01 13.20
C ASP A 402 20.67 -24.45 12.74
N LYS A 403 20.52 -24.67 11.43
CA LYS A 403 20.74 -25.97 10.79
C LYS A 403 22.24 -26.14 10.50
N VAL A 404 22.79 -27.28 10.90
CA VAL A 404 24.19 -27.65 10.62
C VAL A 404 24.25 -29.01 9.96
N TYR A 405 25.28 -29.20 9.14
CA TYR A 405 25.48 -30.39 8.31
C TYR A 405 26.77 -31.08 8.73
N VAL A 406 26.76 -32.41 8.82
CA VAL A 406 27.91 -33.22 9.22
C VAL A 406 28.20 -34.21 8.12
N VAL A 407 29.49 -34.39 7.85
CA VAL A 407 30.00 -35.40 6.93
C VAL A 407 31.01 -36.24 7.72
N GLY A 408 30.91 -37.56 7.66
CA GLY A 408 31.86 -38.44 8.32
C GLY A 408 31.53 -39.92 8.20
N TYR A 409 32.32 -40.77 8.84
CA TYR A 409 32.25 -42.21 8.68
C TYR A 409 31.60 -42.87 9.90
N THR A 410 30.30 -42.62 10.08
CA THR A 410 29.53 -43.20 11.19
C THR A 410 29.57 -44.73 11.12
N PHE A 411 29.80 -45.36 12.27
CA PHE A 411 30.00 -46.79 12.49
C PHE A 411 31.26 -47.38 11.84
N GLY A 412 32.17 -46.53 11.34
CA GLY A 412 33.42 -46.95 10.73
C GLY A 412 33.19 -47.94 9.59
N LEU A 413 34.05 -48.96 9.48
CA LEU A 413 34.00 -49.93 8.37
C LEU A 413 32.74 -50.83 8.38
N SER A 414 31.96 -50.91 9.46
CA SER A 414 30.77 -51.77 9.46
C SER A 414 29.67 -51.29 8.50
N ASN A 415 29.72 -50.01 8.09
CA ASN A 415 28.81 -49.40 7.12
C ASN A 415 29.54 -48.96 5.84
N GLN A 416 30.77 -49.39 5.62
CA GLN A 416 31.57 -49.02 4.46
C GLN A 416 31.95 -50.27 3.67
N SER A 417 32.10 -50.14 2.35
CA SER A 417 32.78 -51.17 1.58
C SER A 417 34.28 -51.00 1.77
N ALA A 418 35.03 -52.09 1.94
CA ALA A 418 36.49 -52.04 1.98
C ALA A 418 37.10 -51.48 0.68
N GLU A 419 36.34 -51.51 -0.41
CA GLU A 419 36.74 -51.08 -1.75
C GLU A 419 36.20 -49.69 -2.12
N GLU A 420 35.20 -49.17 -1.40
CA GLU A 420 34.54 -47.90 -1.70
C GLU A 420 34.09 -47.21 -0.40
N LEU A 421 34.77 -46.11 -0.06
CA LEU A 421 34.43 -45.27 1.08
C LEU A 421 33.35 -44.26 0.65
N ASN A 422 32.23 -44.26 1.35
CA ASN A 422 31.11 -43.36 1.11
C ASN A 422 30.72 -42.66 2.43
N PRO A 423 31.09 -41.38 2.62
CA PRO A 423 30.85 -40.68 3.87
C PRO A 423 29.35 -40.45 4.06
N LEU A 424 28.92 -40.51 5.32
CA LEU A 424 27.53 -40.34 5.70
C LEU A 424 27.23 -38.86 5.95
N HIS A 425 26.12 -38.41 5.35
CA HIS A 425 25.62 -37.05 5.50
C HIS A 425 24.52 -37.01 6.56
N SER A 426 24.71 -36.13 7.54
CA SER A 426 23.78 -35.94 8.63
C SER A 426 23.44 -34.46 8.81
N THR A 427 22.27 -34.19 9.39
CA THR A 427 21.82 -32.84 9.73
C THR A 427 21.51 -32.78 11.21
N MET A 428 21.97 -31.72 11.86
CA MET A 428 21.68 -31.41 13.26
C MET A 428 21.19 -29.98 13.39
N THR A 429 20.77 -29.63 14.59
CA THR A 429 20.30 -28.29 14.91
C THR A 429 21.07 -27.77 16.11
N ILE A 430 21.45 -26.50 16.08
CA ILE A 430 22.06 -25.85 17.24
C ILE A 430 21.05 -25.82 18.40
N ALA A 431 21.46 -26.35 19.55
CA ALA A 431 20.59 -26.52 20.71
C ALA A 431 20.57 -25.30 21.63
N GLN A 432 21.62 -24.46 21.60
CA GLN A 432 21.78 -23.29 22.47
C GLN A 432 22.56 -22.20 21.74
N ASN A 433 22.24 -20.93 22.04
CA ASN A 433 22.96 -19.76 21.52
C ASN A 433 24.44 -19.77 21.93
N GLY A 434 25.32 -19.58 20.95
CA GLY A 434 26.76 -19.45 21.16
C GLY A 434 27.42 -20.70 21.75
N LEU A 435 28.47 -20.48 22.54
CA LEU A 435 29.25 -21.56 23.15
C LEU A 435 28.79 -21.85 24.59
N THR A 436 28.61 -23.12 24.91
CA THR A 436 28.40 -23.61 26.28
C THR A 436 29.61 -24.43 26.69
N LYS A 437 30.38 -23.94 27.66
CA LYS A 437 31.65 -24.55 28.12
C LYS A 437 32.67 -24.74 26.99
N GLY A 438 32.76 -23.76 26.10
CA GLY A 438 33.74 -23.76 24.99
C GLY A 438 33.40 -24.67 23.81
N VAL A 439 32.19 -25.25 23.78
CA VAL A 439 31.69 -26.08 22.67
C VAL A 439 30.34 -25.57 22.17
N ILE A 440 30.06 -25.78 20.89
CA ILE A 440 28.74 -25.57 20.32
C ILE A 440 27.87 -26.76 20.71
N LYS A 441 26.67 -26.49 21.24
CA LYS A 441 25.71 -27.53 21.61
C LYS A 441 24.73 -27.77 20.47
N VAL A 442 24.51 -29.04 20.18
CA VAL A 442 23.65 -29.48 19.07
C VAL A 442 22.70 -30.57 19.54
N SER A 443 21.51 -30.58 18.96
CA SER A 443 20.48 -31.60 19.17
C SER A 443 20.26 -32.37 17.86
N GLY A 444 20.03 -33.68 18.01
CA GLY A 444 19.90 -34.61 16.88
C GLY A 444 20.59 -35.94 17.15
N ARG A 445 20.33 -36.94 16.32
CA ARG A 445 20.97 -38.27 16.40
C ARG A 445 22.01 -38.42 15.30
N SER A 446 23.16 -37.75 15.45
CA SER A 446 24.28 -37.86 14.51
C SER A 446 25.66 -37.91 15.19
N PHE A 447 25.69 -38.31 16.46
CA PHE A 447 26.93 -38.43 17.26
C PHE A 447 27.35 -39.89 17.49
N ASP A 448 26.89 -40.80 16.62
CA ASP A 448 27.27 -42.21 16.74
C ASP A 448 28.77 -42.38 16.44
N SER A 449 29.35 -43.46 17.00
CA SER A 449 30.78 -43.77 16.90
C SER A 449 31.25 -43.71 15.44
N GLY A 450 32.45 -43.18 15.19
CA GLY A 450 33.03 -43.02 13.84
C GLY A 450 32.88 -41.62 13.22
N ASN A 451 31.91 -40.82 13.64
CA ASN A 451 31.81 -39.40 13.22
C ASN A 451 32.81 -38.48 13.93
N SER A 452 33.41 -38.94 15.03
CA SER A 452 34.40 -38.19 15.79
C SER A 452 35.51 -37.64 14.90
N GLY A 453 35.75 -36.33 15.02
CA GLY A 453 36.72 -35.59 14.21
C GLY A 453 36.20 -35.15 12.84
N GLY A 454 34.98 -35.54 12.46
CA GLY A 454 34.36 -35.11 11.20
C GLY A 454 34.00 -33.63 11.17
N PRO A 455 34.01 -33.00 9.99
CA PRO A 455 33.68 -31.59 9.85
C PRO A 455 32.19 -31.32 10.07
N VAL A 456 31.90 -30.17 10.68
CA VAL A 456 30.54 -29.62 10.77
C VAL A 456 30.47 -28.33 9.98
N PHE A 457 29.44 -28.23 9.15
CA PHE A 457 29.22 -27.11 8.24
C PHE A 457 27.95 -26.33 8.59
N ALA A 458 27.99 -25.04 8.32
CA ALA A 458 26.83 -24.15 8.40
C ALA A 458 26.82 -23.19 7.20
N MET A 459 25.65 -22.64 6.88
CA MET A 459 25.53 -21.59 5.88
C MET A 459 25.88 -20.24 6.52
N ASN A 460 26.88 -19.56 5.98
CA ASN A 460 27.19 -18.20 6.41
C ASN A 460 26.19 -17.18 5.81
N LYS A 461 26.28 -15.93 6.25
CA LYS A 461 25.42 -14.82 5.76
C LYS A 461 25.57 -14.53 4.27
N LYS A 462 26.63 -15.01 3.62
CA LYS A 462 26.88 -14.89 2.18
C LYS A 462 26.28 -16.04 1.37
N GLY A 463 25.61 -17.00 2.02
CA GLY A 463 25.08 -18.18 1.37
C GLY A 463 26.17 -19.17 0.94
N GLN A 464 27.29 -19.21 1.64
CA GLN A 464 28.37 -20.18 1.43
C GLN A 464 28.36 -21.21 2.56
N LEU A 465 28.55 -22.48 2.20
CA LEU A 465 28.73 -23.55 3.16
C LEU A 465 30.17 -23.50 3.69
N VAL A 466 30.32 -23.32 5.00
CA VAL A 466 31.63 -23.15 5.65
C VAL A 466 31.75 -24.10 6.85
N ASN A 467 32.97 -24.54 7.14
CA ASN A 467 33.24 -25.32 8.34
C ASN A 467 33.19 -24.42 9.58
N ILE A 468 32.39 -24.84 10.57
CA ILE A 468 32.25 -24.16 11.86
C ILE A 468 32.91 -24.93 13.00
N GLY A 469 33.36 -26.16 12.77
CA GLY A 469 33.95 -26.97 13.83
C GLY A 469 34.04 -28.45 13.50
N ILE A 470 34.29 -29.22 14.54
CA ILE A 470 34.51 -30.67 14.47
C ILE A 470 33.61 -31.40 15.45
N VAL A 471 33.10 -32.55 15.03
CA VAL A 471 32.33 -33.44 15.90
C VAL A 471 33.26 -33.97 16.98
N SER A 472 32.91 -33.75 18.24
CA SER A 472 33.70 -34.20 19.39
C SER A 472 32.98 -35.29 20.16
N HIS A 473 31.80 -35.01 20.74
CA HIS A 473 31.16 -35.98 21.61
C HIS A 473 29.64 -35.99 21.51
N GLY A 474 29.04 -37.14 21.83
CA GLY A 474 27.60 -37.33 21.98
C GLY A 474 27.23 -37.69 23.43
N GLN A 475 26.15 -37.12 23.93
CA GLN A 475 25.52 -37.50 25.20
C GLN A 475 24.01 -37.65 24.98
N LYS A 476 23.56 -38.88 24.74
CA LYS A 476 22.17 -39.21 24.39
C LYS A 476 21.69 -38.46 23.14
N VAL A 477 20.92 -37.39 23.31
CA VAL A 477 20.32 -36.58 22.22
C VAL A 477 21.02 -35.24 22.01
N VAL A 478 22.01 -34.93 22.85
CA VAL A 478 22.78 -33.68 22.79
C VAL A 478 24.23 -34.03 22.48
N GLY A 479 24.82 -33.35 21.52
CA GLY A 479 26.26 -33.47 21.26
C GLY A 479 27.01 -32.15 21.44
N GLY A 480 28.32 -32.26 21.38
CA GLY A 480 29.27 -31.16 21.42
C GLY A 480 30.10 -31.12 20.15
N ILE A 481 30.19 -29.94 19.58
CA ILE A 481 31.09 -29.60 18.48
C ILE A 481 32.15 -28.67 19.02
N VAL A 482 33.41 -28.99 18.78
CA VAL A 482 34.50 -28.05 19.07
C VAL A 482 34.51 -27.00 17.96
N PRO A 483 34.32 -25.71 18.28
CA PRO A 483 34.27 -24.66 17.27
C PRO A 483 35.64 -24.52 16.59
N ILE A 484 35.63 -24.26 15.28
CA ILE A 484 36.88 -24.12 14.49
C ILE A 484 37.76 -22.97 15.02
N SER A 485 37.17 -21.98 15.70
CA SER A 485 37.90 -20.91 16.39
C SER A 485 38.85 -21.38 17.51
N ASN A 486 38.66 -22.59 18.02
CA ASN A 486 39.53 -23.14 19.07
C ASN A 486 40.81 -23.73 18.49
N ILE A 487 40.84 -24.06 17.20
CA ILE A 487 41.98 -24.68 16.52
C ILE A 487 42.96 -23.57 16.17
N ARG A 488 44.12 -23.57 16.84
CA ARG A 488 45.14 -22.52 16.78
C ARG A 488 46.46 -23.01 16.24
#